data_AF-A0AA38PP59-F1
#
_entry.id   AF-A0AA38PP59-F1
#
_cell.length_a   1.000
_cell.length_b   1.000
_cell.length_c   1.000
_cell.angle_alpha   90.00
_cell.angle_beta   90.00
_cell.angle_gamma   90.00
#
_symmetry.space_group_name_H-M   'P 1'
#
loop_
_entity.id
_entity.type
_entity.pdbx_description
1 polymer ?
#
loop_
_entity_poly.entity_id
_entity_poly.type
_entity_poly.pdbx_seq_one_letter_code
_entity_poly.pdbx_strand_id
1 'polypeptide(L)'
;MSQMDFPYSQEQLRNIGVLAEDAPELAKSALNFMQTCPDLIEPRAFALQCAAMKAFSPPASPTLSELSVVTSFSALSVSSEATVVSKYAPSNYKRVCYYNGIAGEGECPELVYSSDLTTPFDEPKGRFAKAVVKSIYGADDTPLGKVWSTVLETIRTIVKAAVDNYSSIEACCFYTHGPNGFVHNPDGVTDGGSLGPAVVWVGVPPGSTSADTAHNASQLILELLYKNGVEDAVVEWRDTVVSKLTVSHFLTHSLSIPLTTEGLESYDASGVGGLSAFLVDSLP
;
A
#
# COMPACT_ATOMS: atom_id res chain seq x y z
N MET A 1 1.63 24.33 -30.98
CA MET A 1 1.15 23.60 -29.79
C MET A 1 -0.04 24.38 -29.26
N SER A 2 -1.21 23.76 -29.15
CA SER A 2 -2.39 24.42 -28.60
C SER A 2 -2.18 24.53 -27.08
N GLN A 3 -2.21 25.74 -26.53
CA GLN A 3 -2.18 25.94 -25.08
C GLN A 3 -3.46 25.31 -24.53
N MET A 4 -3.35 24.19 -23.79
CA MET A 4 -4.51 23.63 -23.12
C MET A 4 -4.88 24.58 -21.98
N ASP A 5 -6.11 25.09 -22.04
CA ASP A 5 -6.65 25.93 -20.98
C ASP A 5 -6.86 25.07 -19.72
N PHE A 6 -6.36 25.57 -18.60
CA PHE A 6 -6.58 24.95 -17.29
C PHE A 6 -8.09 24.81 -17.04
N PRO A 7 -8.58 23.61 -16.65
CA PRO A 7 -10.03 23.32 -16.69
C PRO A 7 -10.85 24.05 -15.62
N TYR A 8 -10.21 24.81 -14.73
CA TYR A 8 -10.87 25.55 -13.66
C TYR A 8 -10.78 27.05 -13.88
N SER A 9 -11.96 27.69 -13.85
CA SER A 9 -12.05 29.14 -13.80
C SER A 9 -11.51 29.70 -12.48
N GLN A 10 -11.04 30.95 -12.51
CA GLN A 10 -10.61 31.69 -11.32
C GLN A 10 -11.70 31.78 -10.24
N GLU A 11 -12.98 31.80 -10.64
CA GLU A 11 -14.12 31.81 -9.72
C GLU A 11 -14.28 30.47 -9.00
N GLN A 12 -14.16 29.35 -9.73
CA GLN A 12 -14.17 28.01 -9.11
C GLN A 12 -13.02 27.85 -8.11
N LEU A 13 -11.81 28.32 -8.45
CA LEU A 13 -10.64 28.26 -7.58
C LEU A 13 -10.78 29.14 -6.31
N ARG A 14 -11.50 30.27 -6.39
CA ARG A 14 -11.87 31.07 -5.21
C ARG A 14 -12.90 30.36 -4.36
N ASN A 15 -13.92 29.76 -4.97
CA ASN A 15 -15.01 29.08 -4.25
C ASN A 15 -14.51 27.87 -3.43
N ILE A 16 -13.44 27.20 -3.89
CA ILE A 16 -12.78 26.11 -3.16
C ILE A 16 -11.74 26.60 -2.13
N GLY A 17 -11.54 27.93 -2.00
CA GLY A 17 -10.64 28.53 -1.01
C GLY A 17 -9.14 28.43 -1.34
N VAL A 18 -8.76 28.02 -2.55
CA VAL A 18 -7.35 27.82 -2.92
C VAL A 18 -6.67 29.13 -3.35
N LEU A 19 -7.46 30.14 -3.77
CA LEU A 19 -6.97 31.49 -4.10
C LEU A 19 -7.14 32.50 -2.97
N ALA A 20 -7.52 32.06 -1.76
CA ALA A 20 -7.57 32.94 -0.61
C ALA A 20 -6.13 33.29 -0.15
N GLU A 21 -5.94 34.50 0.39
CA GLU A 21 -4.61 34.95 0.85
C GLU A 21 -4.05 34.03 1.95
N ASP A 22 -4.97 33.51 2.77
CA ASP A 22 -4.76 32.54 3.86
C ASP A 22 -4.86 31.07 3.42
N ALA A 23 -4.91 30.79 2.11
CA ALA A 23 -4.97 29.41 1.62
C ALA A 23 -3.74 28.61 2.10
N PRO A 24 -3.90 27.32 2.46
CA PRO A 24 -2.78 26.47 2.86
C PRO A 24 -1.69 26.43 1.78
N GLU A 25 -0.42 26.52 2.18
CA GLU A 25 0.72 26.44 1.25
C GLU A 25 0.71 25.14 0.43
N LEU A 26 0.16 24.06 0.99
CA LEU A 26 -0.06 22.79 0.28
C LEU A 26 -1.06 22.94 -0.88
N ALA A 27 -2.14 23.70 -0.69
CA ALA A 27 -3.15 23.94 -1.71
C ALA A 27 -2.60 24.85 -2.83
N LYS A 28 -1.81 25.87 -2.49
CA LYS A 28 -1.09 26.72 -3.45
C LYS A 28 -0.08 25.91 -4.26
N SER A 29 0.69 25.04 -3.60
CA SER A 29 1.68 24.17 -4.24
C SER A 29 1.02 23.17 -5.19
N ALA A 30 -0.08 22.54 -4.78
CA ALA A 30 -0.84 21.63 -5.62
C ALA A 30 -1.42 22.34 -6.86
N LEU A 31 -1.98 23.54 -6.68
CA LEU A 31 -2.51 24.34 -7.79
C LEU A 31 -1.41 24.72 -8.79
N ASN A 32 -0.26 25.19 -8.29
CA ASN A 32 0.88 25.55 -9.15
C ASN A 32 1.40 24.34 -9.94
N PHE A 33 1.49 23.18 -9.30
CA PHE A 33 1.87 21.93 -9.96
C PHE A 33 0.88 21.55 -11.08
N MET A 34 -0.43 21.60 -10.80
CA MET A 34 -1.47 21.30 -11.78
C MET A 34 -1.50 22.28 -12.96
N GLN A 35 -1.13 23.55 -12.74
CA GLN A 35 -0.99 24.54 -13.80
C GLN A 35 0.27 24.33 -14.65
N THR A 36 1.36 23.86 -14.04
CA THR A 36 2.64 23.63 -14.72
C THR A 36 2.63 22.33 -15.54
N CYS A 37 1.88 21.32 -15.09
CA CYS A 37 1.89 19.97 -15.65
C CYS A 37 0.47 19.40 -15.87
N PRO A 38 -0.38 20.03 -16.70
CA PRO A 38 -1.78 19.60 -16.89
C PRO A 38 -1.91 18.19 -17.50
N ASP A 39 -0.89 17.71 -18.23
CA ASP A 39 -0.92 16.42 -18.90
C ASP A 39 -0.56 15.23 -17.99
N LEU A 40 0.03 15.49 -16.81
CA LEU A 40 0.50 14.44 -15.89
C LEU A 40 -0.54 13.98 -14.88
N ILE A 41 -1.57 14.80 -14.62
CA ILE A 41 -2.61 14.52 -13.63
C ILE A 41 -3.94 14.99 -14.17
N GLU A 42 -4.97 14.14 -14.20
CA GLU A 42 -6.34 14.57 -14.49
C GLU A 42 -6.79 15.52 -13.37
N PRO A 43 -6.93 16.84 -13.62
CA PRO A 43 -7.16 17.81 -12.56
C PRO A 43 -8.54 17.58 -11.94
N ARG A 44 -8.65 17.06 -10.70
CA ARG A 44 -9.94 16.89 -10.01
C ARG A 44 -10.12 17.92 -8.89
N ALA A 45 -11.23 18.65 -8.93
CA ALA A 45 -11.59 19.70 -7.95
C ALA A 45 -11.59 19.18 -6.51
N PHE A 46 -11.93 17.90 -6.34
CA PHE A 46 -11.93 17.23 -5.04
C PHE A 46 -10.53 17.23 -4.38
N ALA A 47 -9.45 16.97 -5.13
CA ALA A 47 -8.10 16.95 -4.58
C ALA A 47 -7.67 18.33 -4.06
N LEU A 48 -8.04 19.40 -4.78
CA LEU A 48 -7.82 20.78 -4.36
C LEU A 48 -8.63 21.15 -3.12
N GLN A 49 -9.88 20.70 -3.04
CA GLN A 49 -10.75 20.92 -1.88
C GLN A 49 -10.20 20.21 -0.63
N CYS A 50 -9.71 18.98 -0.75
CA CYS A 50 -9.06 18.27 0.36
C CYS A 50 -7.80 18.98 0.86
N ALA A 51 -7.01 19.59 -0.04
CA ALA A 51 -5.84 20.37 0.33
C ALA A 51 -6.22 21.67 1.07
N ALA A 52 -7.34 22.32 0.68
CA ALA A 52 -7.83 23.55 1.29
C ALA A 52 -8.49 23.34 2.67
N MET A 53 -9.23 22.25 2.87
CA MET A 53 -9.99 22.01 4.11
C MET A 53 -9.12 21.72 5.35
N LYS A 54 -7.83 21.42 5.19
CA LYS A 54 -6.92 21.14 6.32
C LYS A 54 -6.58 22.35 7.21
N ALA A 55 -7.06 23.55 6.91
CA ALA A 55 -6.83 24.76 7.72
C ALA A 55 -7.85 25.03 8.84
N PHE A 56 -9.01 24.37 8.85
CA PHE A 56 -9.98 24.57 9.93
C PHE A 56 -9.71 23.60 11.09
N SER A 57 -8.83 24.00 12.01
CA SER A 57 -8.77 23.38 13.33
C SER A 57 -10.08 23.68 14.10
N PRO A 58 -10.72 22.70 14.77
CA PRO A 58 -11.78 22.98 15.73
C PRO A 58 -11.25 23.84 16.90
N PRO A 59 -12.11 24.64 17.57
CA PRO A 59 -11.68 25.51 18.66
C PRO A 59 -11.18 24.70 19.87
N ALA A 60 -10.16 25.27 20.51
CA ALA A 60 -9.40 24.69 21.61
C ALA A 60 -10.28 24.14 22.76
N SER A 61 -9.86 22.99 23.29
CA SER A 61 -10.31 22.42 24.56
C SER A 61 -9.07 22.01 25.39
N PRO A 62 -9.20 21.92 26.72
CA PRO A 62 -8.34 22.65 27.64
C PRO A 62 -7.04 21.93 27.98
N THR A 63 -6.09 22.74 28.44
CA THR A 63 -4.79 22.40 29.02
C THR A 63 -4.87 21.19 29.96
N LEU A 64 -4.17 20.11 29.61
CA LEU A 64 -3.85 19.01 30.52
C LEU A 64 -2.38 19.13 30.94
N SER A 65 -2.18 19.25 32.25
CA SER A 65 -0.89 19.37 32.92
C SER A 65 0.04 18.19 32.66
N GLU A 66 1.33 18.49 32.72
CA GLU A 66 2.44 17.56 32.77
C GLU A 66 2.24 16.47 33.84
N LEU A 67 2.43 15.21 33.44
CA LEU A 67 2.75 14.14 34.37
C LEU A 67 3.73 13.15 33.71
N SER A 68 4.87 13.04 34.38
CA SER A 68 6.03 12.19 34.11
C SER A 68 5.73 10.83 33.48
N VAL A 69 6.36 10.56 32.34
CA VAL A 69 6.49 9.22 31.78
C VAL A 69 7.52 8.46 32.60
N VAL A 70 7.04 7.64 33.55
CA VAL A 70 7.82 6.54 34.12
C VAL A 70 7.21 5.24 33.62
N THR A 71 8.01 4.55 32.82
CA THR A 71 7.80 3.22 32.27
C THR A 71 7.34 2.25 33.37
N SER A 72 6.07 1.84 33.31
CA SER A 72 5.54 0.77 34.17
C SER A 72 4.97 -0.32 33.26
N PHE A 73 5.73 -1.39 33.07
CA PHE A 73 5.23 -2.65 32.55
C PHE A 73 4.26 -3.22 33.58
N SER A 74 2.96 -2.91 33.43
CA SER A 74 1.92 -3.62 34.17
C SER A 74 1.80 -5.02 33.60
N ALA A 75 2.25 -6.01 34.39
CA ALA A 75 1.99 -7.41 34.17
C ALA A 75 0.48 -7.67 34.22
N LEU A 76 -0.15 -7.71 33.04
CA LEU A 76 -1.50 -8.25 32.91
C LEU A 76 -1.42 -9.77 33.11
N SER A 77 -2.17 -10.23 34.10
CA SER A 77 -2.49 -11.63 34.33
C SER A 77 -3.17 -12.21 33.08
N VAL A 78 -2.38 -12.87 32.22
CA VAL A 78 -2.89 -13.65 31.09
C VAL A 78 -3.54 -14.91 31.65
N SER A 79 -4.86 -14.92 31.69
CA SER A 79 -5.62 -16.18 31.71
C SER A 79 -5.24 -16.93 30.44
N SER A 80 -4.47 -18.01 30.60
CA SER A 80 -3.99 -18.85 29.50
C SER A 80 -5.16 -19.72 29.02
N GLU A 81 -6.08 -19.12 28.29
CA GLU A 81 -6.99 -19.87 27.43
C GLU A 81 -6.15 -20.39 26.27
N ALA A 82 -5.90 -21.71 26.26
CA ALA A 82 -5.11 -22.38 25.24
C ALA A 82 -5.83 -22.29 23.89
N THR A 83 -5.66 -21.16 23.20
CA THR A 83 -6.22 -20.95 21.87
C THR A 83 -5.51 -21.91 20.93
N VAL A 84 -6.25 -22.84 20.34
CA VAL A 84 -5.73 -23.76 19.33
C VAL A 84 -5.18 -22.90 18.19
N VAL A 85 -3.86 -22.89 18.02
CA VAL A 85 -3.21 -22.17 16.92
C VAL A 85 -3.64 -22.84 15.61
N SER A 86 -4.25 -22.06 14.71
CA SER A 86 -4.62 -22.56 13.38
C SER A 86 -3.39 -23.14 12.67
N LYS A 87 -3.55 -24.29 12.02
CA LYS A 87 -2.50 -24.89 11.18
C LYS A 87 -2.11 -24.04 9.97
N TYR A 88 -2.92 -23.05 9.63
CA TYR A 88 -2.69 -22.13 8.51
C TYR A 88 -2.10 -20.80 8.94
N ALA A 89 -2.02 -20.54 10.25
CA ALA A 89 -1.42 -19.32 10.76
C ALA A 89 0.09 -19.32 10.49
N PRO A 90 0.66 -18.22 9.97
CA PRO A 90 2.11 -18.11 9.84
C PRO A 90 2.77 -18.10 11.23
N SER A 91 4.07 -18.43 11.27
CA SER A 91 4.87 -18.21 12.48
C SER A 91 4.85 -16.74 12.89
N ASN A 92 5.07 -16.45 14.18
CA ASN A 92 5.09 -15.06 14.65
C ASN A 92 6.11 -14.21 13.89
N TYR A 93 7.31 -14.76 13.63
CA TYR A 93 8.34 -14.10 12.84
C TYR A 93 7.87 -13.82 11.40
N LYS A 94 7.33 -14.83 10.70
CA LYS A 94 6.81 -14.64 9.33
C LYS A 94 5.71 -13.58 9.34
N ARG A 95 4.76 -13.64 10.28
CA ARG A 95 3.64 -12.68 10.38
C ARG A 95 4.09 -11.22 10.35
N VAL A 96 5.09 -10.86 11.15
CA VAL A 96 5.52 -9.46 11.33
C VAL A 96 6.59 -9.01 10.34
N CYS A 97 7.38 -9.93 9.78
CA CYS A 97 8.50 -9.60 8.89
C CYS A 97 8.25 -9.91 7.41
N TYR A 98 7.14 -10.56 7.04
CA TYR A 98 6.93 -11.05 5.68
C TYR A 98 7.00 -9.96 4.61
N TYR A 99 6.40 -8.80 4.88
CA TYR A 99 6.33 -7.67 3.94
C TYR A 99 7.42 -6.61 4.20
N ASN A 100 8.48 -6.95 4.93
CA ASN A 100 9.55 -6.00 5.29
C ASN A 100 10.10 -5.29 4.03
N GLY A 101 10.18 -3.96 4.06
CA GLY A 101 10.60 -3.13 2.92
C GLY A 101 9.48 -2.56 2.05
N ILE A 102 8.24 -2.99 2.23
CA ILE A 102 7.09 -2.50 1.44
C ILE A 102 6.53 -1.20 2.00
N ALA A 103 6.41 -1.10 3.32
CA ALA A 103 6.02 0.12 3.99
C ALA A 103 7.26 0.93 4.40
N GLY A 104 7.11 2.24 4.55
CA GLY A 104 8.11 3.12 5.16
C GLY A 104 8.41 2.76 6.61
N GLU A 105 9.08 3.65 7.35
CA GLU A 105 9.59 3.37 8.70
C GLU A 105 8.50 2.86 9.68
N GLY A 106 8.38 1.53 9.80
CA GLY A 106 7.72 0.84 10.92
C GLY A 106 6.28 0.37 10.73
N GLU A 107 5.59 0.71 9.64
CA GLU A 107 4.16 0.37 9.45
C GLU A 107 3.93 -0.75 8.43
N CYS A 108 4.74 -1.80 8.53
CA CYS A 108 4.59 -2.96 7.66
C CYS A 108 3.29 -3.72 7.99
N PRO A 109 2.44 -4.08 7.01
CA PRO A 109 1.26 -4.89 7.29
C PRO A 109 1.67 -6.27 7.84
N GLU A 110 0.84 -6.84 8.71
CA GLU A 110 1.05 -8.21 9.22
C GLU A 110 0.41 -9.23 8.26
N LEU A 111 1.11 -10.33 8.00
CA LEU A 111 0.58 -11.44 7.20
C LEU A 111 -0.39 -12.29 8.03
N VAL A 112 -1.65 -12.35 7.63
CA VAL A 112 -2.68 -13.19 8.27
C VAL A 112 -2.62 -14.62 7.75
N TYR A 113 -2.49 -14.78 6.43
CA TYR A 113 -2.48 -16.07 5.75
C TYR A 113 -1.79 -15.93 4.39
N SER A 114 -1.11 -17.00 3.94
CA SER A 114 -0.61 -17.14 2.57
C SER A 114 -0.93 -18.55 2.08
N SER A 115 -1.41 -18.68 0.84
CA SER A 115 -1.68 -19.99 0.24
C SER A 115 -0.40 -20.72 -0.18
N ASP A 116 0.74 -20.03 -0.23
CA ASP A 116 2.04 -20.69 -0.39
C ASP A 116 2.50 -21.27 0.96
N LEU A 117 2.05 -22.50 1.19
CA LEU A 117 2.42 -23.30 2.36
C LEU A 117 3.71 -24.10 2.13
N THR A 118 4.25 -24.08 0.90
CA THR A 118 5.40 -24.91 0.51
C THR A 118 6.72 -24.17 0.62
N THR A 119 6.73 -22.86 0.41
CA THR A 119 7.95 -22.06 0.49
C THR A 119 8.30 -21.73 1.95
N PRO A 120 9.46 -22.19 2.46
CA PRO A 120 9.93 -21.83 3.79
C PRO A 120 10.16 -20.31 3.88
N PHE A 121 9.88 -19.74 5.06
CA PHE A 121 10.28 -18.37 5.40
C PHE A 121 11.26 -18.43 6.57
N ASP A 122 12.54 -18.49 6.23
CA ASP A 122 13.60 -18.71 7.21
C ASP A 122 13.86 -17.46 8.03
N GLU A 123 13.85 -17.63 9.36
CA GLU A 123 14.27 -16.57 10.27
C GLU A 123 15.79 -16.37 10.14
N PRO A 124 16.26 -15.13 9.90
CA PRO A 124 17.67 -14.82 9.73
C PRO A 124 18.45 -15.20 10.99
N LYS A 125 19.51 -16.00 10.83
CA LYS A 125 20.35 -16.48 11.93
C LYS A 125 21.73 -15.82 11.91
N GLY A 126 22.15 -15.32 13.07
CA GLY A 126 23.49 -14.79 13.28
C GLY A 126 23.52 -13.27 13.46
N ARG A 127 24.67 -12.76 13.92
CA ARG A 127 24.83 -11.35 14.35
C ARG A 127 24.55 -10.32 13.25
N PHE A 128 24.76 -10.69 11.99
CA PHE A 128 24.67 -9.80 10.83
C PHE A 128 23.60 -10.23 9.83
N ALA A 129 22.73 -11.15 10.23
CA ALA A 129 21.67 -11.62 9.36
C ALA A 129 20.61 -10.53 9.23
N LYS A 130 20.29 -10.19 7.98
CA LYS A 130 19.31 -9.16 7.64
C LYS A 130 17.97 -9.83 7.35
N ALA A 131 16.88 -9.18 7.78
CA ALA A 131 15.55 -9.58 7.34
C ALA A 131 15.45 -9.45 5.81
N VAL A 132 14.70 -10.36 5.20
CA VAL A 132 14.40 -10.32 3.78
C VAL A 132 13.67 -9.00 3.47
N VAL A 133 14.09 -8.29 2.43
CA VAL A 133 13.46 -7.05 1.98
C VAL A 133 12.65 -7.36 0.72
N LYS A 134 11.44 -6.83 0.63
CA LYS A 134 10.54 -6.97 -0.53
C LYS A 134 10.16 -5.61 -1.11
N SER A 135 9.85 -5.62 -2.40
CA SER A 135 9.18 -4.52 -3.09
C SER A 135 7.97 -5.05 -3.85
N ILE A 136 6.97 -4.18 -4.06
CA ILE A 136 5.75 -4.51 -4.79
C ILE A 136 5.89 -4.11 -6.24
N TYR A 137 5.43 -4.99 -7.13
CA TYR A 137 5.29 -4.74 -8.56
C TYR A 137 3.84 -5.03 -8.98
N GLY A 138 3.36 -4.34 -10.02
CA GLY A 138 2.10 -4.68 -10.66
C GLY A 138 2.15 -6.08 -11.28
N ALA A 139 1.00 -6.75 -11.37
CA ALA A 139 0.89 -8.08 -11.96
C ALA A 139 0.49 -8.05 -13.46
N ASP A 140 0.56 -6.89 -14.11
CA ASP A 140 0.02 -6.66 -15.48
C ASP A 140 0.58 -7.63 -16.53
N ASP A 141 1.87 -7.98 -16.42
CA ASP A 141 2.55 -8.88 -17.35
C ASP A 141 2.34 -10.38 -17.03
N THR A 142 1.60 -10.71 -15.97
CA THR A 142 1.35 -12.08 -15.54
C THR A 142 0.03 -12.63 -16.11
N PRO A 143 -0.20 -13.97 -16.09
CA PRO A 143 -1.51 -14.54 -16.39
C PRO A 143 -2.64 -13.94 -15.52
N LEU A 144 -2.37 -13.63 -14.25
CA LEU A 144 -3.33 -13.00 -13.34
C LEU A 144 -3.73 -11.60 -13.82
N GLY A 145 -2.76 -10.76 -14.20
CA GLY A 145 -3.03 -9.41 -14.71
C GLY A 145 -3.92 -9.41 -15.93
N LYS A 146 -3.68 -10.35 -16.87
CA LYS A 146 -4.47 -10.49 -18.11
C LYS A 146 -5.94 -10.82 -17.87
N VAL A 147 -6.27 -11.54 -16.79
CA VAL A 147 -7.65 -11.92 -16.45
C VAL A 147 -8.24 -11.11 -15.31
N TRP A 148 -7.48 -10.18 -14.70
CA TRP A 148 -7.84 -9.51 -13.47
C TRP A 148 -9.21 -8.83 -13.52
N SER A 149 -9.46 -8.06 -14.58
CA SER A 149 -10.74 -7.36 -14.79
C SER A 149 -11.94 -8.29 -14.91
N THR A 150 -11.71 -9.54 -15.35
CA THR A 150 -12.76 -10.55 -15.50
C THR A 150 -13.08 -11.22 -14.17
N VAL A 151 -12.06 -11.51 -13.34
CA VAL A 151 -12.23 -12.28 -12.10
C VAL A 151 -12.50 -11.40 -10.87
N LEU A 152 -12.12 -10.13 -10.89
CA LEU A 152 -12.13 -9.23 -9.73
C LEU A 152 -13.49 -9.16 -9.02
N GLU A 153 -14.60 -9.06 -9.75
CA GLU A 153 -15.92 -8.91 -9.12
C GLU A 153 -16.39 -10.21 -8.42
N THR A 154 -16.03 -11.36 -8.99
CA THR A 154 -16.27 -12.65 -8.32
C THR A 154 -15.38 -12.81 -7.09
N ILE A 155 -14.10 -12.39 -7.16
CA ILE A 155 -13.20 -12.37 -6.00
C ILE A 155 -13.77 -11.49 -4.88
N ARG A 156 -14.25 -10.28 -5.20
CA ARG A 156 -14.92 -9.39 -4.23
C ARG A 156 -16.11 -10.06 -3.56
N THR A 157 -16.92 -10.79 -4.34
CA THR A 157 -18.06 -11.53 -3.80
C THR A 157 -17.61 -12.63 -2.83
N ILE A 158 -16.56 -13.38 -3.17
CA ILE A 158 -15.98 -14.41 -2.30
C ILE A 158 -15.44 -13.79 -1.00
N VAL A 159 -14.68 -12.68 -1.10
CA VAL A 159 -14.10 -11.99 0.06
C VAL A 159 -15.20 -11.44 0.97
N LYS A 160 -16.22 -10.77 0.43
CA LYS A 160 -17.37 -10.25 1.22
C LYS A 160 -18.17 -11.34 1.93
N ALA A 161 -18.24 -12.54 1.35
CA ALA A 161 -18.90 -13.68 1.99
C ALA A 161 -18.06 -14.26 3.14
N ALA A 162 -16.74 -14.08 3.11
CA ALA A 162 -15.81 -14.57 4.11
C ALA A 162 -15.57 -13.58 5.26
N VAL A 163 -15.56 -12.28 4.97
CA VAL A 163 -15.32 -11.21 5.94
C VAL A 163 -16.31 -10.07 5.76
N ASP A 164 -16.81 -9.53 6.88
CA ASP A 164 -17.80 -8.45 6.87
C ASP A 164 -17.28 -7.18 6.19
N ASN A 165 -15.97 -6.91 6.34
CA ASN A 165 -15.31 -5.75 5.76
C ASN A 165 -13.91 -6.13 5.26
N TYR A 166 -13.57 -5.69 4.06
CA TYR A 166 -12.20 -5.69 3.54
C TYR A 166 -11.83 -4.27 3.13
N SER A 167 -10.54 -3.97 3.17
CA SER A 167 -10.01 -2.64 2.85
C SER A 167 -9.48 -2.56 1.43
N SER A 168 -8.88 -3.64 0.92
CA SER A 168 -8.34 -3.66 -0.44
C SER A 168 -8.25 -5.08 -1.02
N ILE A 169 -8.27 -5.16 -2.35
CA ILE A 169 -7.98 -6.39 -3.11
C ILE A 169 -7.15 -5.96 -4.31
N GLU A 170 -5.90 -6.38 -4.36
CA GLU A 170 -4.94 -6.01 -5.40
C GLU A 170 -4.35 -7.25 -6.11
N ALA A 171 -3.96 -7.09 -7.38
CA ALA A 171 -3.11 -8.05 -8.08
C ALA A 171 -1.69 -7.50 -8.17
N CYS A 172 -0.74 -8.20 -7.58
CA CYS A 172 0.65 -7.76 -7.52
C CYS A 172 1.64 -8.92 -7.61
N CYS A 173 2.92 -8.60 -7.69
CA CYS A 173 4.03 -9.52 -7.49
C CYS A 173 4.98 -8.94 -6.44
N PHE A 174 5.62 -9.79 -5.65
CA PHE A 174 6.64 -9.35 -4.70
C PHE A 174 8.02 -9.68 -5.23
N TYR A 175 8.85 -8.65 -5.44
CA TYR A 175 10.27 -8.85 -5.67
C TYR A 175 10.97 -9.01 -4.34
N THR A 176 11.69 -10.11 -4.17
CA THR A 176 12.50 -10.37 -2.99
C THR A 176 13.93 -10.01 -3.29
N HIS A 177 14.49 -9.06 -2.54
CA HIS A 177 15.86 -8.57 -2.72
C HIS A 177 16.88 -9.61 -2.27
N GLY A 178 17.98 -9.71 -3.02
CA GLY A 178 19.11 -10.55 -2.65
C GLY A 178 19.85 -10.03 -1.40
N PRO A 179 20.77 -10.82 -0.83
CA PRO A 179 21.47 -10.51 0.43
C PRO A 179 22.23 -9.17 0.43
N ASN A 180 22.66 -8.72 -0.74
CA ASN A 180 23.45 -7.51 -0.91
C ASN A 180 22.60 -6.23 -1.05
N GLY A 181 21.27 -6.36 -1.12
CA GLY A 181 20.35 -5.22 -1.26
C GLY A 181 20.39 -4.61 -2.67
N PHE A 182 19.91 -3.37 -2.81
CA PHE A 182 20.03 -2.61 -4.05
C PHE A 182 21.48 -2.15 -4.25
N VAL A 183 22.40 -3.03 -4.62
CA VAL A 183 23.67 -2.54 -5.18
C VAL A 183 23.39 -2.18 -6.62
N HIS A 184 23.38 -0.87 -6.91
CA HIS A 184 23.55 -0.39 -8.27
C HIS A 184 24.96 -0.77 -8.72
N ASN A 185 25.12 -1.99 -9.25
CA ASN A 185 26.37 -2.35 -9.88
C ASN A 185 26.52 -1.48 -11.15
N PRO A 186 27.68 -0.84 -11.35
CA PRO A 186 27.93 0.02 -12.52
C PRO A 186 27.93 -0.74 -13.85
N ASP A 187 27.90 -2.07 -13.82
CA ASP A 187 27.81 -2.97 -14.98
C ASP A 187 26.37 -3.38 -15.35
N GLY A 188 25.37 -2.91 -14.61
CA GLY A 188 23.95 -3.15 -14.91
C GLY A 188 23.45 -4.56 -14.55
N VAL A 189 24.26 -5.38 -13.87
CA VAL A 189 23.81 -6.69 -13.39
C VAL A 189 23.06 -6.50 -12.07
N THR A 190 21.74 -6.64 -12.14
CA THR A 190 20.85 -6.59 -10.97
C THR A 190 21.26 -7.66 -9.97
N ASP A 191 21.59 -7.22 -8.75
CA ASP A 191 21.83 -8.09 -7.60
C ASP A 191 20.72 -9.15 -7.48
N GLY A 192 21.10 -10.41 -7.27
CA GLY A 192 20.32 -11.63 -7.46
C GLY A 192 19.08 -11.80 -6.58
N GLY A 193 18.15 -10.86 -6.63
CA GLY A 193 16.79 -11.01 -6.17
C GLY A 193 15.94 -11.79 -7.17
N SER A 194 14.70 -12.03 -6.78
CA SER A 194 13.75 -12.81 -7.58
C SER A 194 12.36 -12.21 -7.49
N LEU A 195 11.69 -12.11 -8.64
CA LEU A 195 10.26 -11.82 -8.68
C LEU A 195 9.48 -13.08 -8.28
N GLY A 196 8.65 -12.95 -7.25
CA GLY A 196 7.75 -14.01 -6.81
C GLY A 196 6.57 -14.24 -7.76
N PRO A 197 5.69 -15.20 -7.44
CA PRO A 197 4.49 -15.46 -8.23
C PRO A 197 3.53 -14.27 -8.26
N ALA A 198 2.51 -14.35 -9.11
CA ALA A 198 1.39 -13.41 -9.08
C ALA A 198 0.56 -13.64 -7.80
N VAL A 199 0.20 -12.55 -7.11
CA VAL A 199 -0.48 -12.58 -5.83
C VAL A 199 -1.79 -11.82 -5.91
N VAL A 200 -2.87 -12.45 -5.42
CA VAL A 200 -4.08 -11.74 -5.00
C VAL A 200 -3.87 -11.31 -3.55
N TRP A 201 -3.64 -10.01 -3.37
CA TRP A 201 -3.30 -9.42 -2.08
C TRP A 201 -4.54 -8.79 -1.46
N VAL A 202 -5.00 -9.35 -0.34
CA VAL A 202 -6.27 -8.96 0.31
C VAL A 202 -5.97 -8.25 1.62
N GLY A 203 -6.33 -6.97 1.70
CA GLY A 203 -6.26 -6.18 2.92
C GLY A 203 -7.55 -6.27 3.73
N VAL A 204 -7.45 -6.58 5.00
CA VAL A 204 -8.57 -6.59 5.96
C VAL A 204 -8.27 -5.77 7.22
N PRO A 205 -9.29 -5.27 7.95
CA PRO A 205 -9.07 -4.64 9.24
C PRO A 205 -8.38 -5.58 10.24
N PRO A 206 -7.50 -5.09 11.13
CA PRO A 206 -6.79 -5.94 12.08
C PRO A 206 -7.72 -6.77 12.96
N GLY A 207 -7.44 -8.07 13.04
CA GLY A 207 -8.24 -9.01 13.84
C GLY A 207 -9.66 -9.29 13.31
N SER A 208 -10.01 -8.80 12.12
CA SER A 208 -11.32 -9.06 11.51
C SER A 208 -11.46 -10.43 10.84
N THR A 209 -10.35 -11.13 10.62
CA THR A 209 -10.35 -12.48 10.04
C THR A 209 -9.33 -13.39 10.71
N SER A 210 -9.56 -14.69 10.59
CA SER A 210 -8.63 -15.73 11.05
C SER A 210 -7.93 -16.39 9.87
N ALA A 211 -6.81 -17.06 10.13
CA ALA A 211 -6.10 -17.82 9.10
C ALA A 211 -6.97 -18.96 8.51
N ASP A 212 -7.86 -19.57 9.29
CA ASP A 212 -8.79 -20.60 8.81
C ASP A 212 -9.84 -20.02 7.84
N THR A 213 -10.43 -18.88 8.18
CA THR A 213 -11.39 -18.18 7.31
C THR A 213 -10.71 -17.73 6.02
N ALA A 214 -9.54 -17.10 6.13
CA ALA A 214 -8.74 -16.69 4.98
C ALA A 214 -8.35 -17.87 4.09
N HIS A 215 -7.96 -19.02 4.68
CA HIS A 215 -7.66 -20.24 3.94
C HIS A 215 -8.84 -20.73 3.11
N ASN A 216 -10.03 -20.85 3.72
CA ASN A 216 -11.23 -21.34 3.06
C ASN A 216 -11.63 -20.44 1.88
N ALA A 217 -11.62 -19.11 2.09
CA ALA A 217 -11.89 -18.15 1.02
C ALA A 217 -10.86 -18.24 -0.11
N SER A 218 -9.58 -18.41 0.25
CA SER A 218 -8.49 -18.54 -0.72
C SER A 218 -8.63 -19.78 -1.60
N GLN A 219 -9.18 -20.90 -1.10
CA GLN A 219 -9.42 -22.08 -1.94
C GLN A 219 -10.43 -21.78 -3.07
N LEU A 220 -11.49 -21.03 -2.78
CA LEU A 220 -12.48 -20.62 -3.77
C LEU A 220 -11.89 -19.64 -4.79
N ILE A 221 -11.04 -18.71 -4.34
CA ILE A 221 -10.32 -17.79 -5.23
C ILE A 221 -9.37 -18.56 -6.15
N LEU A 222 -8.55 -19.47 -5.61
CA LEU A 222 -7.62 -20.27 -6.41
C LEU A 222 -8.35 -21.15 -7.44
N GLU A 223 -9.48 -21.75 -7.08
CA GLU A 223 -10.30 -22.52 -8.01
C GLU A 223 -10.85 -21.65 -9.15
N LEU A 224 -11.32 -20.43 -8.82
CA LEU A 224 -11.74 -19.45 -9.82
C LEU A 224 -10.60 -19.07 -10.76
N LEU A 225 -9.42 -18.79 -10.22
CA LEU A 225 -8.22 -18.43 -10.99
C LEU A 225 -7.80 -19.56 -11.93
N TYR A 226 -7.78 -20.79 -11.43
CA TYR A 226 -7.48 -21.98 -12.22
C TYR A 226 -8.44 -22.15 -13.41
N LYS A 227 -9.75 -21.97 -13.18
CA LYS A 227 -10.78 -22.01 -14.25
C LYS A 227 -10.58 -20.92 -15.32
N ASN A 228 -9.84 -19.86 -15.00
CA ASN A 228 -9.50 -18.77 -15.91
C ASN A 228 -8.05 -18.86 -16.42
N GLY A 229 -7.39 -20.02 -16.28
CA GLY A 229 -6.06 -20.27 -16.84
C GLY A 229 -4.90 -19.69 -16.04
N VAL A 230 -5.10 -19.43 -14.74
CA VAL A 230 -4.06 -18.96 -13.82
C VAL A 230 -3.73 -20.07 -12.83
N GLU A 231 -2.61 -20.76 -13.04
CA GLU A 231 -2.24 -21.96 -12.28
C GLU A 231 -1.32 -21.65 -11.08
N ASP A 232 -0.42 -20.67 -11.21
CA ASP A 232 0.66 -20.40 -10.25
C ASP A 232 0.41 -19.15 -9.38
N ALA A 233 -0.85 -18.75 -9.19
CA ALA A 233 -1.17 -17.61 -8.34
C ALA A 233 -1.16 -18.00 -6.85
N VAL A 234 -0.79 -17.03 -6.01
CA VAL A 234 -0.87 -17.12 -4.55
C VAL A 234 -1.94 -16.16 -4.06
N VAL A 235 -2.64 -16.51 -2.99
CA VAL A 235 -3.57 -15.62 -2.29
C VAL A 235 -2.98 -15.30 -0.92
N GLU A 236 -2.82 -14.03 -0.62
CA GLU A 236 -2.26 -13.55 0.63
C GLU A 236 -3.19 -12.55 1.30
N TRP A 237 -3.42 -12.76 2.59
CA TRP A 237 -4.25 -11.90 3.42
C TRP A 237 -3.36 -11.15 4.39
N ARG A 238 -3.63 -9.86 4.54
CA ARG A 238 -2.89 -9.00 5.45
C ARG A 238 -3.81 -8.15 6.29
N ASP A 239 -3.35 -7.85 7.49
CA ASP A 239 -3.93 -6.78 8.28
C ASP A 239 -3.52 -5.45 7.64
N THR A 240 -4.51 -4.63 7.31
CA THR A 240 -4.27 -3.26 6.91
C THR A 240 -4.01 -2.44 8.16
N VAL A 241 -2.81 -1.89 8.27
CA VAL A 241 -2.62 -0.73 9.13
C VAL A 241 -3.43 0.38 8.46
N VAL A 242 -4.50 0.83 9.12
CA VAL A 242 -5.16 2.08 8.73
C VAL A 242 -4.21 3.20 9.15
N SER A 243 -3.10 3.34 8.43
CA SER A 243 -2.27 4.52 8.53
C SER A 243 -3.20 5.67 8.17
N LYS A 244 -3.37 6.63 9.07
CA LYS A 244 -3.96 7.92 8.72
C LYS A 244 -3.03 8.50 7.66
N LEU A 245 -3.31 8.20 6.39
CA LEU A 245 -2.54 8.70 5.26
C LEU A 245 -2.67 10.21 5.28
N THR A 246 -1.66 10.88 5.84
CA THR A 246 -1.45 12.28 5.52
C THR A 246 -1.14 12.31 4.03
N VAL A 247 -1.94 13.08 3.27
CA VAL A 247 -1.91 13.24 1.81
C VAL A 247 -0.49 13.23 1.17
N SER A 248 0.54 13.64 1.91
CA SER A 248 1.94 13.54 1.51
C SER A 248 2.42 12.13 1.15
N HIS A 249 1.92 11.08 1.80
CA HIS A 249 2.40 9.70 1.61
C HIS A 249 1.72 8.99 0.43
N PHE A 250 0.54 9.46 0.02
CA PHE A 250 -0.25 8.88 -1.06
C PHE A 250 0.37 9.15 -2.44
N LEU A 251 1.02 10.32 -2.60
CA LEU A 251 1.65 10.72 -3.85
C LEU A 251 2.93 9.93 -4.13
N THR A 252 3.72 9.61 -3.10
CA THR A 252 4.98 8.86 -3.26
C THR A 252 4.75 7.43 -3.72
N HIS A 253 3.72 6.75 -3.17
CA HIS A 253 3.42 5.35 -3.48
C HIS A 253 2.67 5.15 -4.80
N SER A 254 1.79 6.08 -5.19
CA SER A 254 0.99 5.93 -6.41
C SER A 254 1.63 6.53 -7.68
N LEU A 255 2.60 7.44 -7.55
CA LEU A 255 3.22 8.13 -8.68
C LEU A 255 4.71 7.83 -8.87
N SER A 256 5.33 7.05 -7.97
CA SER A 256 6.79 6.80 -7.99
C SER A 256 7.62 8.09 -8.02
N ILE A 257 7.12 9.20 -7.44
CA ILE A 257 7.86 10.46 -7.35
C ILE A 257 8.57 10.49 -5.99
N PRO A 258 9.91 10.31 -5.93
CA PRO A 258 10.64 10.48 -4.70
C PRO A 258 10.61 11.96 -4.27
N LEU A 259 10.24 12.21 -3.02
CA LEU A 259 10.46 13.50 -2.37
C LEU A 259 11.94 13.60 -1.98
N THR A 260 12.79 13.95 -2.93
CA THR A 260 14.12 14.49 -2.61
C THR A 260 14.05 16.00 -2.67
N THR A 261 13.83 16.63 -1.51
CA THR A 261 14.37 17.98 -1.31
C THR A 261 15.88 17.85 -1.23
N GLU A 262 16.55 18.21 -2.33
CA GLU A 262 17.92 18.69 -2.50
C GLU A 262 18.61 18.08 -3.74
N GLY A 263 19.15 18.95 -4.59
CA GLY A 263 20.19 18.60 -5.57
C GLY A 263 19.71 18.22 -6.96
N LEU A 264 19.45 19.24 -7.78
CA LEU A 264 19.26 19.15 -9.23
C LEU A 264 20.60 18.76 -9.89
N GLU A 265 20.70 17.58 -10.51
CA GLU A 265 21.63 17.32 -11.61
C GLU A 265 21.09 16.19 -12.51
N SER A 266 21.34 16.36 -13.81
CA SER A 266 20.58 15.93 -14.98
C SER A 266 20.25 14.43 -15.13
N TYR A 267 19.00 14.12 -15.45
CA TYR A 267 18.55 12.82 -15.99
C TYR A 267 18.22 12.95 -17.48
N ASP A 268 18.88 12.13 -18.30
CA ASP A 268 18.48 11.84 -19.68
C ASP A 268 17.40 10.75 -19.69
N ALA A 269 16.25 11.08 -20.30
CA ALA A 269 15.10 10.22 -20.39
C ALA A 269 15.16 9.29 -21.63
N SER A 270 14.97 7.99 -21.43
CA SER A 270 14.27 7.14 -22.40
C SER A 270 13.75 5.87 -21.73
N GLY A 271 12.42 5.69 -21.70
CA GLY A 271 11.78 4.51 -21.13
C GLY A 271 10.32 4.76 -20.78
N VAL A 272 9.47 4.76 -21.80
CA VAL A 272 8.02 4.96 -21.74
C VAL A 272 7.32 3.70 -21.19
N GLY A 273 6.43 3.87 -20.22
CA GLY A 273 5.48 2.86 -19.76
C GLY A 273 4.46 3.47 -18.80
N GLY A 274 3.28 3.81 -19.31
CA GLY A 274 2.24 4.53 -18.56
C GLY A 274 1.63 3.69 -17.44
N LEU A 275 1.62 4.26 -16.23
CA LEU A 275 0.90 3.75 -15.07
C LEU A 275 -0.55 4.24 -15.12
N SER A 276 -1.50 3.30 -15.21
CA SER A 276 -2.93 3.59 -15.07
C SER A 276 -3.33 3.62 -13.60
N ALA A 277 -4.14 4.61 -13.24
CA ALA A 277 -4.58 4.91 -11.89
C ALA A 277 -5.32 3.74 -11.21
N PHE A 278 -4.98 3.45 -9.96
CA PHE A 278 -5.78 2.59 -9.08
C PHE A 278 -6.94 3.39 -8.48
N LEU A 279 -8.16 2.91 -8.74
CA LEU A 279 -9.39 3.46 -8.20
C LEU A 279 -9.60 2.92 -6.77
N VAL A 280 -9.46 3.78 -5.76
CA VAL A 280 -10.04 3.52 -4.44
C VAL A 280 -11.46 4.06 -4.49
N ASP A 281 -12.43 3.18 -4.74
CA ASP A 281 -13.83 3.48 -4.46
C ASP A 281 -13.96 3.66 -2.93
N SER A 282 -14.08 4.90 -2.50
CA SER A 282 -14.55 5.22 -1.16
C SER A 282 -16.00 4.75 -1.08
N LEU A 283 -16.27 3.70 -0.30
CA LEU A 283 -17.63 3.29 0.04
C LEU A 283 -18.32 4.41 0.87
N PRO A 284 -19.66 4.51 0.80
CA PRO A 284 -20.45 5.60 1.41
C PRO A 284 -20.42 5.64 2.94
#